data_AF-A0A397Q205-F1
#
_entry.id   AF-A0A397Q205-F1
#
_cell.length_a   1.000
_cell.length_b   1.000
_cell.length_c   1.000
_cell.angle_alpha   90.00
_cell.angle_beta   90.00
_cell.angle_gamma   90.00
#
_symmetry.space_group_name_H-M   'P 1'
#
loop_
_entity.id
_entity.type
_entity.pdbx_description
1 polymer ?
#
loop_
_entity_poly.entity_id
_entity_poly.type
_entity_poly.pdbx_seq_one_letter_code
_entity_poly.pdbx_strand_id
1 'polypeptide(L)'
;MNTLLTRLRGSIWIITLLIGLVAPFSLADAQACTSSWSKSGYKSYSQIKREVRARLGNARIVRVELCGSGASAYFRVIALTGGDGSATRRELRISAR
;
A
#
# COMPACT_ATOMS: atom_id res chain seq x y z
N MET A 1 -41.70 0.72 -61.11
CA MET A 1 -40.59 1.38 -60.41
C MET A 1 -40.97 1.54 -58.94
N ASN A 2 -40.14 0.95 -58.07
CA ASN A 2 -39.98 1.12 -56.63
C ASN A 2 -41.07 0.59 -55.67
N THR A 3 -40.93 -0.69 -55.36
CA THR A 3 -41.24 -1.34 -54.09
C THR A 3 -40.24 -0.89 -53.01
N LEU A 4 -40.69 -0.53 -51.80
CA LEU A 4 -39.91 -0.56 -50.53
C LEU A 4 -40.89 -0.25 -49.37
N LEU A 5 -41.61 -1.25 -48.86
CA LEU A 5 -41.26 -2.05 -47.68
C LEU A 5 -40.98 -1.26 -46.41
N THR A 6 -42.05 -1.23 -45.61
CA THR A 6 -42.21 -1.17 -44.16
C THR A 6 -41.00 -1.62 -43.32
N ARG A 7 -40.98 -1.02 -42.11
CA ARG A 7 -40.34 -1.44 -40.85
C ARG A 7 -39.06 -0.65 -40.52
N LEU A 8 -39.05 0.01 -39.35
CA LEU A 8 -38.51 -0.57 -38.12
C LEU A 8 -38.43 0.52 -37.03
N ARG A 9 -39.03 0.19 -35.87
CA ARG A 9 -38.44 0.31 -34.53
C ARG A 9 -38.15 1.74 -34.08
N GLY A 10 -38.92 2.28 -33.13
CA GLY A 10 -39.03 1.69 -31.80
C GLY A 10 -38.14 2.50 -30.88
N SER A 11 -38.75 3.30 -30.02
CA SER A 11 -38.11 4.14 -29.02
C SER A 11 -37.20 3.31 -28.13
N ILE A 12 -35.89 3.45 -28.32
CA ILE A 12 -34.85 2.81 -27.51
C ILE A 12 -34.07 3.94 -26.84
N TRP A 13 -34.62 4.46 -25.74
CA TRP A 13 -33.83 5.22 -24.78
C TRP A 13 -33.14 4.21 -23.86
N ILE A 14 -32.03 3.62 -24.33
CA ILE A 14 -31.18 2.81 -23.46
C ILE A 14 -30.33 3.76 -22.62
N ILE A 15 -30.60 3.66 -21.32
CA ILE A 15 -29.92 4.29 -20.21
C ILE A 15 -28.45 3.83 -20.19
N THR A 16 -27.53 4.72 -20.55
CA THR A 16 -26.09 4.49 -20.33
C THR A 16 -25.73 4.96 -18.92
N LEU A 17 -26.10 4.16 -17.91
CA LEU A 17 -25.61 4.30 -16.54
C LEU A 17 -24.23 3.64 -16.45
N LEU A 18 -23.20 4.34 -16.92
CA LEU A 18 -21.81 3.99 -16.59
C LEU A 18 -21.52 4.57 -15.20
N ILE A 19 -21.85 3.78 -14.17
CA ILE A 19 -21.24 3.90 -12.84
C ILE A 19 -19.76 3.61 -13.06
N GLY A 20 -19.01 4.67 -13.34
CA GLY A 20 -17.56 4.66 -13.22
C GLY A 20 -17.25 4.40 -11.76
N LEU A 21 -17.05 3.13 -11.43
CA LEU A 21 -16.32 2.70 -10.25
C LEU A 21 -14.91 3.28 -10.41
N VAL A 22 -14.76 4.57 -10.08
CA VAL A 22 -13.47 5.13 -9.74
C VAL A 22 -13.06 4.38 -8.49
N ALA A 23 -12.30 3.30 -8.71
CA ALA A 23 -11.52 2.67 -7.68
C ALA A 23 -10.88 3.81 -6.88
N PRO A 24 -10.97 3.82 -5.54
CA PRO A 24 -10.12 4.71 -4.78
C PRO A 24 -8.69 4.24 -5.10
N PHE A 25 -8.05 4.92 -6.05
CA PHE A 25 -6.61 4.98 -6.11
C PHE A 25 -6.22 5.45 -4.74
N SER A 26 -5.81 4.49 -3.91
CA SER A 26 -5.20 4.77 -2.63
C SER A 26 -3.97 5.56 -2.99
N LEU A 27 -4.09 6.88 -2.93
CA LEU A 27 -2.98 7.79 -2.75
C LEU A 27 -2.33 7.30 -1.47
N ALA A 28 -1.43 6.34 -1.60
CA ALA A 28 -0.43 6.08 -0.60
C ALA A 28 0.28 7.42 -0.51
N ASP A 29 -0.14 8.23 0.46
CA ASP A 29 0.54 9.44 0.88
C ASP A 29 2.02 9.17 0.69
N ALA A 30 2.65 9.91 -0.22
CA ALA A 30 4.11 9.94 -0.35
C ALA A 30 4.63 10.69 0.89
N GLN A 31 4.29 10.19 2.08
CA GLN A 31 4.77 10.70 3.34
C GLN A 31 6.28 10.57 3.28
N ALA A 32 6.95 11.71 3.41
CA ALA A 32 8.39 11.81 3.38
C ALA A 32 8.97 10.76 4.35
N CYS A 33 9.54 9.71 3.78
CA CYS A 33 10.18 8.63 4.51
C CYS A 33 11.67 8.93 4.53
N THR A 34 12.27 8.92 5.72
CA THR A 34 13.72 9.12 5.89
C THR A 34 14.36 7.88 6.48
N SER A 35 15.50 7.47 5.91
CA SER A 35 16.34 6.40 6.46
C SER A 35 17.17 6.87 7.67
N SER A 36 17.18 8.18 7.95
CA SER A 36 17.91 8.77 9.08
C SER A 36 16.96 9.53 10.00
N TRP A 37 16.97 9.19 11.28
CA TRP A 37 16.17 9.86 12.31
C TRP A 37 16.95 9.97 13.62
N SER A 38 16.67 11.02 14.38
CA SER A 38 17.16 11.16 15.75
C SER A 38 16.30 10.31 16.71
N LYS A 39 16.92 9.77 17.76
CA LYS A 39 16.20 9.08 18.85
C LYS A 39 15.30 10.03 19.66
N SER A 40 15.49 11.35 19.56
CA SER A 40 14.71 12.33 20.32
C SER A 40 13.23 12.30 19.90
N GLY A 41 12.44 11.46 20.59
CA GLY A 41 10.99 11.30 20.36
C GLY A 41 10.58 10.11 19.50
N TYR A 42 11.51 9.24 19.08
CA TYR A 42 11.24 8.05 18.27
C TYR A 42 12.01 6.82 18.75
N LYS A 43 11.51 5.62 18.43
CA LYS A 43 12.19 4.35 18.74
C LYS A 43 13.57 4.28 18.09
N SER A 44 14.50 3.71 18.83
CA SER A 44 15.82 3.36 18.33
C SER A 44 15.77 2.14 17.39
N TYR A 45 16.78 2.01 16.54
CA TYR A 45 16.91 0.83 15.67
C TYR A 45 16.93 -0.50 16.43
N SER A 46 17.46 -0.54 17.67
CA SER A 46 17.45 -1.75 18.49
C SER A 46 16.05 -2.12 18.99
N GLN A 47 15.21 -1.13 19.33
CA GLN A 47 13.79 -1.36 19.64
C GLN A 47 13.04 -1.90 18.42
N ILE A 48 13.22 -1.29 17.25
CA ILE A 48 12.63 -1.74 16.00
C ILE A 48 13.03 -3.18 15.70
N LYS A 49 14.33 -3.51 15.84
CA LYS A 49 14.84 -4.87 15.62
C LYS A 49 14.19 -5.90 16.54
N ARG A 50 13.96 -5.57 17.82
CA ARG A 50 13.26 -6.47 18.75
C ARG A 50 11.82 -6.70 18.33
N GLU A 51 11.10 -5.65 17.91
CA GLU A 51 9.71 -5.80 17.44
C GLU A 51 9.61 -6.60 16.14
N VAL A 52 10.52 -6.37 15.19
CA VAL A 52 10.59 -7.16 13.96
C VAL A 52 10.86 -8.63 14.29
N ARG A 53 11.79 -8.91 15.20
CA ARG A 53 12.07 -10.28 15.64
C ARG A 53 10.88 -10.92 16.35
N ALA A 54 10.15 -10.17 17.17
CA ALA A 54 8.94 -10.66 17.84
C ALA A 54 7.83 -11.02 16.84
N ARG A 55 7.74 -10.31 15.70
CA ARG A 55 6.67 -10.53 14.70
C ARG A 55 7.05 -11.51 13.60
N LEU A 56 8.31 -11.53 13.17
CA LEU A 56 8.77 -12.28 11.99
C LEU A 56 9.88 -13.30 12.31
N GLY A 57 10.22 -13.49 13.59
CA GLY A 57 11.27 -14.43 14.00
C GLY A 57 12.66 -13.98 13.53
N ASN A 58 13.41 -14.90 12.91
CA ASN A 58 14.77 -14.64 12.41
C ASN A 58 14.81 -13.89 11.07
N ALA A 59 13.94 -12.89 10.90
CA ALA A 59 13.89 -12.09 9.69
C ALA A 59 15.14 -11.20 9.53
N ARG A 60 15.64 -11.10 8.31
CA ARG A 60 16.72 -10.18 7.95
C ARG A 60 16.11 -8.83 7.56
N ILE A 61 16.38 -7.79 8.35
CA ILE A 61 15.97 -6.42 8.00
C ILE A 61 16.82 -5.92 6.83
N VAL A 62 16.16 -5.46 5.77
CA VAL A 62 16.78 -4.90 4.57
C VAL A 62 16.75 -3.37 4.60
N ARG A 63 15.65 -2.79 5.05
CA ARG A 63 15.45 -1.34 5.08
C ARG A 63 14.53 -0.94 6.24
N VAL A 64 14.83 0.20 6.84
CA VAL A 64 13.98 0.85 7.85
C VAL A 64 13.91 2.33 7.50
N GLU A 65 12.70 2.85 7.38
CA GLU A 65 12.44 4.25 7.10
C GLU A 65 11.44 4.79 8.11
N LEU A 66 11.69 5.98 8.65
CA LEU A 66 10.72 6.73 9.43
C LEU A 66 9.86 7.53 8.47
N CYS A 67 8.55 7.26 8.47
CA CYS A 67 7.58 7.93 7.63
C CYS A 67 6.62 8.76 8.49
N GLY A 68 6.31 9.97 8.00
CA GLY A 68 5.45 10.92 8.70
C GLY A 68 6.13 11.61 9.89
N SER A 69 5.33 12.34 10.66
CA SER A 69 5.80 13.14 11.80
C SER A 69 4.78 13.16 12.94
N GLY A 70 5.23 13.52 14.16
CA GLY A 70 4.34 13.70 15.30
C GLY A 70 3.69 12.40 15.80
N ALA A 71 2.38 12.45 16.04
CA ALA A 71 1.61 11.32 16.58
C ALA A 71 1.36 10.21 15.54
N SER A 72 1.38 10.55 14.24
CA SER A 72 1.11 9.62 13.15
C SER A 72 2.38 8.98 12.58
N ALA A 73 3.55 9.30 13.14
CA ALA A 73 4.83 8.79 12.68
C ALA A 73 4.93 7.27 12.86
N TYR A 74 5.48 6.59 11.86
CA TYR A 74 5.68 5.15 11.87
C TYR A 74 6.96 4.75 11.16
N PHE A 75 7.53 3.61 11.55
CA PHE A 75 8.60 2.96 10.82
C PHE A 75 8.03 2.00 9.79
N ARG A 76 8.40 2.20 8.53
CA ARG A 76 8.26 1.21 7.46
C ARG A 76 9.50 0.32 7.49
N VAL A 77 9.32 -0.97 7.73
CA VAL A 77 10.41 -1.95 7.77
C VAL A 77 10.21 -2.97 6.67
N ILE A 78 11.21 -3.10 5.81
CA ILE A 78 11.28 -4.19 4.84
C ILE A 78 12.21 -5.26 5.40
N ALA A 79 11.69 -6.47 5.57
CA ALA A 79 12.43 -7.61 6.04
C ALA A 79 12.25 -8.81 5.10
N LEU A 80 13.23 -9.71 5.10
CA LEU A 80 13.17 -10.99 4.41
C LEU A 80 12.98 -12.10 5.45
N THR A 81 11.98 -12.94 5.23
CA THR A 81 11.72 -14.14 6.03
C THR A 81 11.96 -15.39 5.19
N GLY A 82 12.46 -16.46 5.80
CA GLY A 82 12.80 -17.71 5.12
C GLY A 82 14.31 -17.91 4.94
N GLY A 83 14.72 -19.17 4.78
CA GLY A 83 16.10 -19.61 4.54
C GLY A 83 16.16 -20.67 3.43
N ASP A 84 17.33 -20.80 2.82
CA ASP A 84 17.70 -21.85 1.85
C ASP A 84 16.88 -21.91 0.54
N GLY A 85 16.72 -20.76 -0.14
CA GLY A 85 16.27 -20.72 -1.54
C GLY A 85 14.95 -20.00 -1.81
N SER A 86 14.22 -19.57 -0.78
CA SER A 86 13.04 -18.71 -0.93
C SER A 86 12.96 -17.66 0.16
N ALA A 87 13.47 -16.47 -0.13
CA ALA A 87 13.31 -15.30 0.73
C ALA A 87 11.99 -14.60 0.39
N THR A 88 11.04 -14.58 1.33
CA THR A 88 9.81 -13.81 1.18
C THR A 88 10.00 -12.40 1.72
N ARG A 89 9.75 -11.39 0.89
CA ARG A 89 9.74 -9.99 1.31
C ARG A 89 8.48 -9.69 2.14
N ARG A 90 8.69 -9.16 3.35
CA ARG A 90 7.65 -8.71 4.26
C ARG A 90 7.85 -7.23 4.55
N GLU A 91 6.76 -6.47 4.48
CA GLU A 91 6.71 -5.09 4.93
C GLU A 91 5.96 -5.03 6.25
N LEU A 92 6.53 -4.33 7.23
CA LEU A 92 5.92 -4.08 8.52
C LEU A 92 5.79 -2.58 8.76
N ARG A 93 4.67 -2.21 9.39
CA ARG A 93 4.44 -0.90 9.98
C ARG A 93 4.58 -1.01 11.51
N ILE A 94 5.51 -0.24 12.07
CA ILE A 94 5.78 -0.19 13.51
C ILE A 94 5.55 1.24 13.99
N SER A 95 4.85 1.41 15.12
CA SER A 95 4.68 2.75 15.73
C SER A 95 6.03 3.41 15.99
N ALA A 96 6.16 4.69 15.65
CA ALA A 96 7.41 5.40 15.90
C ALA A 96 7.66 5.70 17.39
N ARG A 97 6.63 5.63 18.24
CA ARG A 97 6.69 5.80 19.71
C ARG A 97 6.28 4.53 20.42
#